data_AF-A0A2J7Q011-F1
#
_entry.id   AF-A0A2J7Q011-F1
#
_cell.length_a   1.000
_cell.length_b   1.000
_cell.length_c   1.000
_cell.angle_alpha   90.00
_cell.angle_beta   90.00
_cell.angle_gamma   90.00
#
_symmetry.space_group_name_H-M   'P 1'
#
loop_
_entity.id
_entity.type
_entity.pdbx_description
1 polymer ?
#
loop_
_entity_poly.entity_id
_entity_poly.type
_entity_poly.pdbx_seq_one_letter_code
_entity_poly.pdbx_strand_id
1 'polypeptide(L)'
;MKSYFNSIPNCPKLLSNIFMKDDPEEAVLPEIYFNFLSNIGCQLEIVDETLERSDLSVLETYKQMKLLSSKIQQRRKDNFFGIKAKVLINGLSMPLQKKVTEDLNSFYSNMLQYLQKRYDVTDDNSYASLAAFSLQERIEFKVFEKAIEVFQLSENVCIDDLYEALSSHRDYLCNGVNRYGNYVANWLTYFSSVPEYDVPNISKVVGFLFSIPGSNAFVE
;
A
#
# COMPACT_ATOMS: atom_id res chain seq x y z
N MET A 1 27.88 -11.01 9.98
CA MET A 1 27.29 -12.24 9.35
C MET A 1 28.36 -13.25 8.94
N LYS A 2 29.47 -12.78 8.34
CA LYS A 2 30.66 -13.62 8.02
C LYS A 2 31.21 -14.43 9.21
N SER A 3 31.32 -13.81 10.39
CA SER A 3 31.80 -14.47 11.62
C SER A 3 30.94 -15.68 12.03
N TYR A 4 29.62 -15.58 11.85
CA TYR A 4 28.68 -16.67 12.13
C TYR A 4 28.93 -17.84 11.19
N PHE A 5 28.95 -17.62 9.87
CA PHE A 5 29.19 -18.70 8.90
C PHE A 5 30.60 -19.30 8.99
N ASN A 6 31.61 -18.51 9.40
CA ASN A 6 32.95 -19.00 9.70
C ASN A 6 33.00 -19.90 10.95
N SER A 7 32.05 -19.75 11.87
CA SER A 7 31.99 -20.54 13.11
C SER A 7 31.26 -21.88 12.95
N ILE A 8 30.57 -22.10 11.83
CA ILE A 8 29.81 -23.33 11.58
C ILE A 8 30.76 -24.42 11.06
N PRO A 9 30.94 -25.56 11.77
CA PRO A 9 31.65 -26.71 11.22
C PRO A 9 30.89 -27.25 10.00
N ASN A 10 31.58 -27.44 8.88
CA ASN A 10 31.00 -27.87 7.59
C ASN A 10 30.00 -26.88 6.97
N CYS A 11 30.30 -25.58 6.98
CA CYS A 11 29.51 -24.59 6.24
C CYS A 11 29.27 -25.06 4.78
N PRO A 12 28.01 -25.09 4.29
CA PRO A 12 27.70 -25.49 2.92
C PRO A 12 28.58 -24.74 1.91
N LYS A 13 29.16 -25.47 0.94
CA LYS A 13 30.07 -24.89 -0.07
C LYS A 13 29.50 -23.67 -0.77
N LEU A 14 28.19 -23.65 -1.03
CA LEU A 14 27.50 -22.51 -1.63
C LEU A 14 27.60 -21.25 -0.75
N LEU A 15 27.37 -21.38 0.56
CA LEU A 15 27.48 -20.27 1.52
C LEU A 15 28.94 -19.86 1.72
N SER A 16 29.86 -20.83 1.76
CA SER A 16 31.30 -20.56 1.77
C SER A 16 31.72 -19.71 0.57
N ASN A 17 31.27 -20.04 -0.64
CA ASN A 17 31.61 -19.29 -1.85
C ASN A 17 31.02 -17.86 -1.87
N ILE A 18 29.93 -17.64 -1.15
CA ILE A 18 29.28 -16.33 -1.03
C ILE A 18 30.00 -15.47 0.02
N PHE A 19 30.24 -16.00 1.22
CA PHE A 19 30.70 -15.20 2.38
C PHE A 19 32.20 -15.27 2.67
N MET A 20 32.91 -16.26 2.12
CA MET A 20 34.35 -16.50 2.36
C MET A 20 35.18 -16.16 1.12
N LYS A 21 34.97 -14.97 0.55
CA LYS A 21 35.84 -14.44 -0.49
C LYS A 21 37.12 -13.85 0.11
N ASP A 22 38.23 -14.03 -0.62
CA ASP A 22 39.55 -13.53 -0.24
C ASP A 22 39.66 -12.01 -0.42
N ASP A 23 38.99 -11.47 -1.44
CA ASP A 23 38.89 -10.02 -1.65
C ASP A 23 38.01 -9.38 -0.56
N PRO A 24 38.53 -8.43 0.23
CA PRO A 24 37.78 -7.80 1.32
C PRO A 24 36.53 -7.03 0.85
N GLU A 25 36.58 -6.40 -0.32
CA GLU A 25 35.43 -5.68 -0.89
C GLU A 25 34.37 -6.66 -1.40
N GLU A 26 34.78 -7.74 -2.07
CA GLU A 26 33.82 -8.75 -2.51
C GLU A 26 33.20 -9.52 -1.34
N ALA A 27 33.93 -9.73 -0.25
CA ALA A 27 33.45 -10.44 0.92
C ALA A 27 32.36 -9.69 1.70
N VAL A 28 32.25 -8.36 1.52
CA VAL A 28 31.21 -7.54 2.17
C VAL A 28 29.92 -7.45 1.35
N LEU A 29 29.98 -7.77 0.05
CA LEU A 29 28.82 -7.67 -0.86
C LEU A 29 27.60 -8.43 -0.36
N PRO A 30 27.69 -9.71 0.07
CA PRO A 30 26.51 -10.42 0.57
C PRO A 30 25.86 -9.68 1.74
N GLU A 31 26.67 -9.14 2.66
CA GLU A 31 26.17 -8.40 3.81
C GLU A 31 25.45 -7.11 3.40
N ILE A 32 25.90 -6.43 2.34
CA ILE A 32 25.18 -5.30 1.76
C ILE A 32 23.80 -5.73 1.24
N TYR A 33 23.74 -6.77 0.39
CA TYR A 33 22.47 -7.24 -0.18
C TYR A 33 21.52 -7.76 0.90
N PHE A 34 22.00 -8.47 1.93
CA PHE A 34 21.15 -8.93 3.03
C PHE A 34 20.59 -7.77 3.86
N ASN A 35 21.40 -6.75 4.18
CA ASN A 35 20.91 -5.58 4.89
C ASN A 35 19.87 -4.81 4.07
N PHE A 36 20.07 -4.73 2.75
CA PHE A 36 19.09 -4.16 1.83
C PHE A 36 17.79 -4.97 1.81
N LEU A 37 17.88 -6.29 1.60
CA LEU A 37 16.73 -7.20 1.55
C LEU A 37 15.95 -7.20 2.87
N SER A 38 16.64 -7.18 4.00
CA SER A 38 16.00 -7.05 5.31
C SER A 38 15.27 -5.70 5.44
N ASN A 39 15.86 -4.61 4.96
CA ASN A 39 15.23 -3.29 5.04
C ASN A 39 13.97 -3.16 4.19
N ILE A 40 14.00 -3.67 2.95
CA ILE A 40 12.82 -3.67 2.08
C ILE A 40 11.80 -4.73 2.49
N GLY A 41 12.26 -5.88 3.01
CA GLY A 41 11.42 -6.95 3.55
C GLY A 41 10.46 -6.43 4.62
N CYS A 42 10.94 -5.66 5.59
CA CYS A 42 10.06 -5.05 6.60
C CYS A 42 9.01 -4.10 6.00
N GLN A 43 9.24 -3.49 4.83
CA GLN A 43 8.21 -2.67 4.18
C GLN A 43 7.15 -3.53 3.49
N LEU A 44 7.56 -4.66 2.92
CA LEU A 44 6.65 -5.62 2.28
C LEU A 44 5.79 -6.31 3.34
N GLU A 45 6.38 -6.73 4.45
CA GLU A 45 5.68 -7.38 5.58
C GLU A 45 4.55 -6.49 6.12
N ILE A 46 4.79 -5.19 6.35
CA ILE A 46 3.73 -4.26 6.81
C ILE A 46 2.56 -4.21 5.81
N VAL A 47 2.86 -4.24 4.51
CA VAL A 47 1.80 -4.20 3.49
C VAL A 47 1.07 -5.54 3.43
N ASP A 48 1.81 -6.65 3.49
CA ASP A 48 1.27 -8.01 3.51
C ASP A 48 0.31 -8.21 4.68
N GLU A 49 0.75 -7.92 5.91
CA GLU A 49 -0.09 -7.95 7.12
C GLU A 49 -1.36 -7.10 6.97
N THR A 50 -1.25 -5.95 6.30
CA THR A 50 -2.42 -5.09 6.07
C THR A 50 -3.37 -5.69 5.05
N LEU A 51 -2.84 -6.26 3.96
CA LEU A 51 -3.63 -6.86 2.89
C LEU A 51 -4.26 -8.20 3.29
N GLU A 52 -3.72 -8.88 4.31
CA GLU A 52 -4.26 -10.13 4.85
C GLU A 52 -5.33 -9.93 5.94
N ARG A 53 -5.61 -8.67 6.32
CA ARG A 53 -6.65 -8.36 7.31
C ARG A 53 -8.01 -8.90 6.85
N SER A 54 -8.69 -9.62 7.75
CA SER A 54 -10.04 -10.15 7.50
C SER A 54 -11.09 -9.07 7.27
N ASP A 55 -10.83 -7.85 7.73
CA ASP A 55 -11.69 -6.68 7.60
C ASP A 55 -11.21 -5.69 6.54
N LEU A 56 -10.28 -6.09 5.65
CA LEU A 56 -9.81 -5.23 4.57
C LEU A 56 -10.96 -4.90 3.63
N SER A 57 -11.18 -3.61 3.38
CA SER A 57 -12.07 -3.15 2.31
C SER A 57 -11.30 -2.78 1.05
N VAL A 58 -12.01 -2.80 -0.08
CA VAL A 58 -11.49 -2.31 -1.36
C VAL A 58 -11.02 -0.83 -1.29
N LEU A 59 -11.59 -0.05 -0.36
CA LEU A 59 -11.21 1.35 -0.12
C LEU A 59 -9.80 1.48 0.46
N GLU A 60 -9.39 0.52 1.28
CA GLU A 60 -8.06 0.47 1.89
C GLU A 60 -7.02 -0.11 0.93
N THR A 61 -7.40 -1.09 0.09
CA THR A 61 -6.49 -1.75 -0.85
C THR A 61 -5.78 -0.75 -1.78
N TYR A 62 -6.52 0.16 -2.43
CA TYR A 62 -5.91 1.17 -3.30
C TYR A 62 -4.91 2.04 -2.54
N LYS A 63 -5.29 2.51 -1.35
CA LYS A 63 -4.44 3.36 -0.52
C LYS A 63 -3.14 2.65 -0.14
N GLN A 64 -3.21 1.37 0.23
CA GLN A 64 -2.02 0.59 0.59
C GLN A 64 -1.11 0.34 -0.60
N MET A 65 -1.67 -0.08 -1.74
CA MET A 65 -0.88 -0.31 -2.97
C MET A 65 -0.20 0.97 -3.46
N LYS A 66 -0.91 2.10 -3.41
CA LYS A 66 -0.35 3.41 -3.75
C LYS A 66 0.74 3.83 -2.78
N LEU A 67 0.53 3.66 -1.47
CA LEU A 67 1.52 3.97 -0.45
C LEU A 67 2.81 3.15 -0.63
N LEU A 68 2.68 1.85 -0.92
CA LEU A 68 3.82 0.98 -1.22
C LEU A 68 4.60 1.50 -2.43
N SER A 69 3.90 1.74 -3.54
CA SER A 69 4.50 2.24 -4.77
C SER A 69 5.24 3.57 -4.55
N SER A 70 4.60 4.54 -3.87
CA SER A 70 5.22 5.83 -3.54
C SER A 70 6.44 5.68 -2.64
N LYS A 71 6.40 4.80 -1.63
CA LYS A 71 7.55 4.53 -0.75
C LYS A 71 8.74 3.96 -1.52
N ILE A 72 8.51 3.00 -2.41
CA ILE A 72 9.58 2.40 -3.23
C ILE A 72 10.15 3.45 -4.19
N GLN A 73 9.29 4.23 -4.82
CA GLN A 73 9.70 5.30 -5.73
C GLN A 73 10.57 6.35 -5.02
N GLN A 74 10.17 6.77 -3.81
CA GLN A 74 10.92 7.73 -3.01
C GLN A 74 12.27 7.16 -2.56
N ARG A 75 12.31 5.90 -2.09
CA ARG A 75 13.56 5.22 -1.70
C ARG A 75 14.55 5.13 -2.86
N ARG A 76 14.07 4.81 -4.07
CA ARG A 76 14.88 4.80 -5.27
C ARG A 76 15.42 6.20 -5.60
N LYS A 77 14.55 7.21 -5.59
CA LYS A 77 14.93 8.62 -5.86
C LYS A 77 16.02 9.11 -4.90
N ASP A 78 15.93 8.73 -3.63
CA ASP A 78 16.86 9.14 -2.59
C ASP A 78 18.11 8.25 -2.49
N ASN A 79 18.22 7.20 -3.31
CA ASN A 79 19.22 6.14 -3.17
C ASN A 79 19.28 5.59 -1.73
N PHE A 80 18.10 5.39 -1.12
CA PHE A 80 17.98 4.89 0.23
C PHE A 80 17.84 3.37 0.24
N PHE A 81 18.87 2.68 0.72
CA PHE A 81 18.97 1.22 0.77
C PHE A 81 18.93 0.64 2.20
N GLY A 82 18.61 1.49 3.19
CA GLY A 82 18.80 1.20 4.61
C GLY A 82 20.18 1.64 5.12
N ILE A 83 20.23 2.09 6.38
CA ILE A 83 21.42 2.75 6.94
C ILE A 83 22.65 1.82 6.97
N LYS A 84 22.46 0.55 7.31
CA LYS A 84 23.55 -0.44 7.37
C LYS A 84 24.14 -0.72 5.99
N ALA A 85 23.29 -0.95 4.99
CA ALA A 85 23.74 -1.14 3.60
C ALA A 85 24.47 0.11 3.09
N LYS A 86 23.94 1.31 3.36
CA LYS A 86 24.57 2.58 2.95
C LYS A 86 25.98 2.76 3.53
N VAL A 87 26.17 2.46 4.81
CA VAL A 87 27.50 2.54 5.45
C VAL A 87 28.50 1.59 4.77
N LEU A 88 28.08 0.35 4.49
CA LEU A 88 28.93 -0.64 3.84
C LEU A 88 29.24 -0.27 2.38
N ILE A 89 28.26 0.24 1.63
CA ILE A 89 28.42 0.72 0.25
C ILE A 89 29.44 1.86 0.18
N ASN A 90 29.43 2.78 1.16
CA ASN A 90 30.38 3.90 1.23
C ASN A 90 31.82 3.46 1.54
N GLY A 91 32.01 2.24 2.04
CA GLY A 91 33.33 1.66 2.28
C GLY A 91 33.95 0.97 1.06
N LEU A 92 33.23 0.87 -0.06
CA LEU A 92 33.70 0.22 -1.28
C LEU A 92 34.51 1.18 -2.17
N SER A 93 35.34 0.62 -3.05
CA SER A 93 35.90 1.36 -4.17
C SER A 93 34.82 1.96 -5.08
N MET A 94 35.10 3.12 -5.68
CA MET A 94 34.16 3.85 -6.56
C MET A 94 33.52 2.98 -7.66
N PRO A 95 34.26 2.10 -8.39
CA PRO A 95 33.66 1.25 -9.40
C PRO A 95 32.63 0.26 -8.81
N LEU A 96 32.96 -0.34 -7.67
CA LEU A 96 32.10 -1.33 -7.03
C LEU A 96 30.90 -0.67 -6.34
N GLN A 97 31.10 0.49 -5.71
CA GLN A 97 30.04 1.33 -5.17
C GLN A 97 28.99 1.66 -6.24
N LYS A 98 29.44 2.09 -7.43
CA LYS A 98 28.55 2.40 -8.56
C LYS A 98 27.76 1.17 -8.98
N LYS A 99 28.44 0.04 -9.19
CA LYS A 99 27.81 -1.23 -9.58
C LYS A 99 26.74 -1.68 -8.57
N VAL A 100 27.08 -1.71 -7.28
CA VAL A 100 26.13 -2.12 -6.23
C VAL A 100 24.94 -1.17 -6.16
N THR A 101 25.18 0.13 -6.27
CA THR A 101 24.10 1.14 -6.29
C THR A 101 23.17 0.95 -7.49
N GLU A 102 23.70 0.62 -8.67
CA GLU A 102 22.92 0.30 -9.87
C GLU A 102 22.11 -0.99 -9.69
N ASP A 103 22.67 -2.03 -9.09
CA ASP A 103 21.97 -3.28 -8.80
C ASP A 103 20.77 -3.06 -7.85
N LEU A 104 20.98 -2.33 -6.75
CA LEU A 104 19.92 -2.06 -5.77
C LEU A 104 18.82 -1.15 -6.34
N ASN A 105 19.18 -0.17 -7.17
CA ASN A 105 18.19 0.63 -7.90
C ASN A 105 17.42 -0.16 -8.96
N SER A 106 18.08 -1.13 -9.59
CA SER A 106 17.44 -2.05 -10.53
C SER A 106 16.41 -2.92 -9.82
N PHE A 107 16.69 -3.37 -8.60
CA PHE A 107 15.72 -4.07 -7.76
C PHE A 107 14.45 -3.22 -7.53
N TYR A 108 14.59 -1.95 -7.11
CA TYR A 108 13.44 -1.05 -6.96
C TYR A 108 12.69 -0.82 -8.25
N SER A 109 13.40 -0.69 -9.38
CA SER A 109 12.78 -0.51 -10.70
C SER A 109 11.94 -1.72 -11.10
N ASN A 110 12.47 -2.93 -10.89
CA ASN A 110 11.77 -4.18 -11.16
C ASN A 110 10.53 -4.33 -10.28
N MET A 111 10.64 -3.96 -9.00
CA MET A 111 9.51 -4.00 -8.06
C MET A 111 8.40 -3.03 -8.49
N LEU A 112 8.74 -1.78 -8.85
CA LEU A 112 7.77 -0.81 -9.35
C LEU A 112 7.10 -1.29 -10.64
N GLN A 113 7.88 -1.84 -11.57
CA GLN A 113 7.35 -2.38 -12.82
C GLN A 113 6.39 -3.55 -12.56
N TYR A 114 6.73 -4.43 -11.61
CA TYR A 114 5.85 -5.52 -11.20
C TYR A 114 4.53 -5.02 -10.62
N LEU A 115 4.59 -4.04 -9.70
CA LEU A 115 3.40 -3.43 -9.11
C LEU A 115 2.52 -2.79 -10.18
N GLN A 116 3.09 -1.97 -11.07
CA GLN A 116 2.36 -1.31 -12.16
C GLN A 116 1.74 -2.29 -13.16
N LYS A 117 2.37 -3.44 -13.38
CA LYS A 117 1.81 -4.50 -14.24
C LYS A 117 0.60 -5.19 -13.61
N ARG A 118 0.54 -5.26 -12.28
CA ARG A 118 -0.48 -6.05 -11.54
C ARG A 118 -1.56 -5.18 -10.92
N TYR A 119 -1.30 -3.90 -10.71
CA TYR A 119 -2.22 -2.99 -10.05
C TYR A 119 -2.05 -1.58 -10.60
N ASP A 120 -3.17 -0.97 -10.97
CA ASP A 120 -3.20 0.43 -11.37
C ASP A 120 -3.11 1.33 -10.13
N VAL A 121 -1.93 1.87 -9.86
CA VAL A 121 -1.70 2.82 -8.75
C VAL A 121 -1.89 4.29 -9.16
N THR A 122 -2.32 4.55 -10.39
CA THR A 122 -2.50 5.91 -10.90
C THR A 122 -3.72 6.58 -10.25
N ASP A 123 -3.79 7.90 -10.38
CA ASP A 123 -4.97 8.67 -9.98
C ASP A 123 -6.19 8.41 -10.89
N ASP A 124 -5.97 7.83 -12.07
CA ASP A 124 -7.03 7.46 -13.02
C ASP A 124 -7.76 6.16 -12.61
N ASN A 125 -7.20 5.41 -11.64
CA ASN A 125 -7.86 4.24 -11.09
C ASN A 125 -9.23 4.64 -10.50
N SER A 126 -10.29 3.94 -10.93
CA SER A 126 -11.65 4.17 -10.46
C SER A 126 -11.80 4.08 -8.93
N TYR A 127 -11.03 3.22 -8.26
CA TYR A 127 -10.99 3.07 -6.80
C TYR A 127 -10.30 4.23 -6.08
N ALA A 128 -9.50 5.06 -6.77
CA ALA A 128 -8.85 6.22 -6.18
C ALA A 128 -9.86 7.22 -5.62
N SER A 129 -10.90 7.50 -6.40
CA SER A 129 -12.01 8.39 -6.01
C SER A 129 -12.80 7.85 -4.82
N LEU A 130 -12.88 6.52 -4.68
CA LEU A 130 -13.63 5.86 -3.64
C LEU A 130 -12.95 5.96 -2.28
N ALA A 131 -11.65 6.25 -2.22
CA ALA A 131 -10.94 6.47 -0.96
C ALA A 131 -11.61 7.54 -0.07
N ALA A 132 -12.37 8.47 -0.62
CA ALA A 132 -13.12 9.46 0.17
C ALA A 132 -14.25 8.85 1.01
N PHE A 133 -14.73 7.63 0.69
CA PHE A 133 -15.63 6.86 1.55
C PHE A 133 -14.97 6.37 2.84
N SER A 134 -13.64 6.52 3.00
CA SER A 134 -12.99 6.37 4.31
C SER A 134 -13.36 7.49 5.30
N LEU A 135 -14.01 8.57 4.82
CA LEU A 135 -14.43 9.73 5.62
C LEU A 135 -13.27 10.38 6.42
N GLN A 136 -12.04 10.24 5.96
CA GLN A 136 -10.90 10.98 6.53
C GLN A 136 -10.96 12.47 6.18
N GLU A 137 -11.60 12.77 5.06
CA GLU A 137 -11.91 14.12 4.59
C GLU A 137 -13.40 14.24 4.29
N ARG A 138 -13.85 15.45 3.99
CA ARG A 138 -15.23 15.71 3.63
C ARG A 138 -15.57 15.01 2.31
N ILE A 139 -16.54 14.10 2.35
CA ILE A 139 -17.05 13.48 1.12
C ILE A 139 -17.93 14.47 0.34
N GLU A 140 -17.75 14.47 -0.98
CA GLU A 140 -18.49 15.32 -1.91
C GLU A 140 -19.49 14.49 -2.73
N PHE A 141 -20.57 15.10 -3.20
CA PHE A 141 -21.58 14.44 -4.03
C PHE A 141 -20.98 13.76 -5.26
N LYS A 142 -20.02 14.42 -5.93
CA LYS A 142 -19.30 13.87 -7.09
C LYS A 142 -18.65 12.49 -6.83
N VAL A 143 -18.31 12.20 -5.58
CA VAL A 143 -17.73 10.92 -5.20
C VAL A 143 -18.79 9.81 -5.20
N PHE A 144 -20.02 10.13 -4.81
CA PHE A 144 -21.14 9.20 -4.95
C PHE A 144 -21.52 8.99 -6.41
N GLU A 145 -21.56 10.06 -7.22
CA GLU A 145 -21.79 9.93 -8.68
C GLU A 145 -20.76 8.98 -9.29
N LYS A 146 -19.49 9.14 -8.92
CA LYS A 146 -18.42 8.26 -9.39
C LYS A 146 -18.59 6.82 -8.93
N ALA A 147 -18.99 6.59 -7.68
CA ALA A 147 -19.28 5.24 -7.19
C ALA A 147 -20.44 4.59 -7.96
N ILE A 148 -21.50 5.34 -8.23
CA ILE A 148 -22.65 4.84 -9.00
C ILE A 148 -22.24 4.48 -10.43
N GLU A 149 -21.40 5.30 -11.06
CA GLU A 149 -20.85 5.03 -12.40
C GLU A 149 -19.98 3.76 -12.40
N VAL A 150 -19.02 3.68 -11.47
CA VAL A 150 -18.04 2.58 -11.39
C VAL A 150 -18.70 1.23 -11.12
N PHE A 151 -19.72 1.21 -10.26
CA PHE A 151 -20.43 -0.01 -9.88
C PHE A 151 -21.77 -0.20 -10.59
N GLN A 152 -22.09 0.66 -11.57
CA GLN A 152 -23.32 0.58 -12.37
C GLN A 152 -24.59 0.51 -11.51
N LEU A 153 -24.67 1.36 -10.48
CA LEU A 153 -25.78 1.33 -9.50
C LEU A 153 -26.99 2.18 -9.91
N SER A 154 -26.99 2.75 -11.12
CA SER A 154 -28.01 3.70 -11.59
C SER A 154 -29.43 3.13 -11.64
N GLU A 155 -29.58 1.81 -11.80
CA GLU A 155 -30.89 1.15 -11.76
C GLU A 155 -31.45 1.03 -10.32
N ASN A 156 -30.58 1.05 -9.31
CA ASN A 156 -30.92 0.80 -7.91
C ASN A 156 -30.89 2.05 -7.04
N VAL A 157 -30.23 3.11 -7.50
CA VAL A 157 -29.98 4.36 -6.77
C VAL A 157 -30.58 5.54 -7.53
N CYS A 158 -31.51 6.24 -6.89
CA CYS A 158 -32.03 7.51 -7.42
C CYS A 158 -31.03 8.63 -7.10
N ILE A 159 -30.41 9.20 -8.14
CA ILE A 159 -29.35 10.21 -8.01
C ILE A 159 -29.90 11.54 -7.46
N ASP A 160 -31.09 11.93 -7.89
CA ASP A 160 -31.73 13.17 -7.43
C ASP A 160 -32.06 13.09 -5.93
N ASP A 161 -32.69 12.00 -5.49
CA ASP A 161 -32.98 11.76 -4.08
C ASP A 161 -31.69 11.63 -3.24
N LEU A 162 -30.64 11.05 -3.81
CA LEU A 162 -29.33 10.98 -3.17
C LEU A 162 -28.74 12.38 -2.95
N TYR A 163 -28.86 13.27 -3.93
CA TYR A 163 -28.37 14.66 -3.81
C TYR A 163 -29.10 15.41 -2.69
N GLU A 164 -30.42 15.30 -2.65
CA GLU A 164 -31.24 15.93 -1.60
C GLU A 164 -30.93 15.36 -0.22
N ALA A 165 -30.80 14.03 -0.11
CA ALA A 165 -30.44 13.36 1.13
C ALA A 165 -29.05 13.78 1.65
N LEU A 166 -28.05 13.82 0.76
CA LEU A 166 -26.69 14.21 1.13
C LEU A 166 -26.62 15.69 1.51
N SER A 167 -27.35 16.56 0.82
CA SER A 167 -27.42 17.99 1.11
C SER A 167 -28.05 18.26 2.48
N SER A 168 -29.13 17.55 2.79
CA SER A 168 -29.89 17.70 4.05
C SER A 168 -29.14 17.16 5.27
N HIS A 169 -28.32 16.11 5.10
CA HIS A 169 -27.64 15.43 6.21
C HIS A 169 -26.12 15.63 6.21
N ARG A 170 -25.63 16.61 5.44
CA ARG A 170 -24.20 16.85 5.21
C ARG A 170 -23.42 17.10 6.50
N ASP A 171 -24.03 17.81 7.45
CA ASP A 171 -23.37 18.23 8.69
C ASP A 171 -23.09 17.04 9.61
N TYR A 172 -23.89 15.98 9.56
CA TYR A 172 -23.63 14.75 10.31
C TYR A 172 -22.36 14.05 9.82
N LEU A 173 -22.13 14.03 8.50
CA LEU A 173 -20.89 13.51 7.91
C LEU A 173 -19.68 14.42 8.19
N CYS A 174 -19.88 15.72 8.31
CA CYS A 174 -18.77 16.67 8.52
C CYS A 174 -18.33 16.76 9.99
N ASN A 175 -19.28 16.64 10.93
CA ASN A 175 -19.08 16.90 12.36
C ASN A 175 -19.07 15.63 13.22
N GLY A 176 -19.74 14.56 12.80
CA GLY A 176 -19.86 13.31 13.56
C GLY A 176 -18.77 12.27 13.32
N VAL A 177 -17.90 12.51 12.33
CA VAL A 177 -16.90 11.56 11.84
C VAL A 177 -15.56 11.78 12.53
N ASN A 178 -15.03 10.73 13.15
CA ASN A 178 -13.66 10.72 13.65
C ASN A 178 -12.70 10.50 12.47
N ARG A 179 -12.08 11.59 12.00
CA ARG A 179 -11.15 11.58 10.84
C ARG A 179 -9.89 10.74 11.07
N TYR A 180 -9.56 10.44 12.32
CA TYR A 180 -8.44 9.58 12.70
C TYR A 180 -8.89 8.16 13.10
N GLY A 181 -10.21 7.89 13.04
CA GLY A 181 -10.83 6.64 13.46
C GLY A 181 -11.02 5.64 12.32
N ASN A 182 -11.60 4.50 12.69
CA ASN A 182 -12.03 3.47 11.74
C ASN A 182 -13.19 4.01 10.88
N TYR A 183 -13.04 3.97 9.56
CA TYR A 183 -14.05 4.44 8.61
C TYR A 183 -15.37 3.67 8.70
N VAL A 184 -15.35 2.38 9.06
CA VAL A 184 -16.57 1.61 9.38
C VAL A 184 -17.31 2.28 10.54
N ALA A 185 -16.60 2.63 11.61
CA ALA A 185 -17.18 3.28 12.78
C ALA A 185 -17.76 4.67 12.43
N ASN A 186 -17.16 5.37 11.47
CA ASN A 186 -17.67 6.66 10.99
C ASN A 186 -19.01 6.51 10.28
N TRP A 187 -19.16 5.51 9.39
CA TRP A 187 -20.44 5.23 8.74
C TRP A 187 -21.49 4.72 9.73
N LEU A 188 -21.10 3.88 10.70
CA LEU A 188 -22.00 3.45 11.77
C LEU A 188 -22.49 4.63 12.61
N THR A 189 -21.62 5.59 12.93
CA THR A 189 -21.98 6.81 13.66
C THR A 189 -22.96 7.67 12.87
N TYR A 190 -22.72 7.80 11.55
CA TYR A 190 -23.64 8.49 10.65
C TYR A 190 -25.03 7.83 10.64
N PHE A 191 -25.11 6.52 10.40
CA PHE A 191 -26.39 5.80 10.35
C PHE A 191 -27.07 5.65 11.72
N SER A 192 -26.34 5.82 12.82
CA SER A 192 -26.93 5.92 14.16
C SER A 192 -27.58 7.28 14.41
N SER A 193 -27.12 8.32 13.70
CA SER A 193 -27.64 9.69 13.82
C SER A 193 -28.71 10.01 12.78
N VAL A 194 -28.63 9.35 11.62
CA VAL A 194 -29.53 9.53 10.48
C VAL A 194 -30.10 8.16 10.11
N PRO A 195 -31.39 7.90 10.39
CA PRO A 195 -32.00 6.62 10.10
C PRO A 195 -31.90 6.25 8.62
N GLU A 196 -31.67 4.96 8.34
CA GLU A 196 -31.51 4.46 6.96
C GLU A 196 -32.70 4.78 6.05
N TYR A 197 -33.92 4.80 6.60
CA TYR A 197 -35.12 5.13 5.83
C TYR A 197 -35.16 6.60 5.37
N ASP A 198 -34.42 7.50 6.03
CA ASP A 198 -34.30 8.91 5.62
C ASP A 198 -33.22 9.11 4.55
N VAL A 199 -32.29 8.15 4.41
CA VAL A 199 -31.16 8.21 3.47
C VAL A 199 -30.95 6.89 2.70
N PRO A 200 -31.99 6.31 2.10
CA PRO A 200 -31.92 4.96 1.53
C PRO A 200 -30.90 4.84 0.40
N ASN A 201 -30.72 5.89 -0.40
CA ASN A 201 -29.75 5.90 -1.50
C ASN A 201 -28.30 5.99 -1.01
N ILE A 202 -28.05 6.72 0.10
CA ILE A 202 -26.71 6.74 0.74
C ILE A 202 -26.41 5.35 1.30
N SER A 203 -27.37 4.74 2.01
CA SER A 203 -27.22 3.38 2.53
C SER A 203 -26.93 2.36 1.44
N LYS A 204 -27.65 2.40 0.32
CA LYS A 204 -27.39 1.48 -0.82
C LYS A 204 -25.98 1.59 -1.36
N VAL A 205 -25.48 2.80 -1.61
CA VAL A 205 -24.12 3.01 -2.14
C VAL A 205 -23.07 2.55 -1.14
N VAL A 206 -23.22 2.96 0.12
CA VAL A 206 -22.27 2.60 1.20
C VAL A 206 -22.31 1.10 1.45
N GLY A 207 -23.50 0.52 1.64
CA GLY A 207 -23.68 -0.91 1.83
C GLY A 207 -23.10 -1.74 0.70
N PHE A 208 -23.26 -1.31 -0.55
CA PHE A 208 -22.61 -1.95 -1.69
C PHE A 208 -21.08 -1.92 -1.56
N LEU A 209 -20.48 -0.76 -1.30
CA LEU A 209 -19.03 -0.62 -1.13
C LEU A 209 -18.47 -1.53 -0.03
N PHE A 210 -19.15 -1.61 1.10
CA PHE A 210 -18.75 -2.47 2.23
C PHE A 210 -19.02 -3.96 1.99
N SER A 211 -19.85 -4.31 1.00
CA SER A 211 -20.06 -5.70 0.59
C SER A 211 -18.95 -6.22 -0.33
N ILE A 212 -18.11 -5.34 -0.90
CA ILE A 212 -17.00 -5.73 -1.74
C ILE A 212 -15.86 -6.20 -0.82
N PRO A 213 -15.49 -7.49 -0.85
CA PRO A 213 -14.36 -7.96 -0.05
C PRO A 213 -13.08 -7.29 -0.55
N GLY A 214 -12.22 -6.86 0.38
CA GLY A 214 -10.83 -6.54 0.07
C GLY A 214 -10.05 -7.83 -0.22
N SER A 215 -10.41 -8.56 -1.26
CA SER A 215 -9.61 -9.70 -1.70
C SER A 215 -8.56 -9.24 -2.70
N ASN A 216 -7.31 -9.64 -2.44
CA ASN A 216 -6.18 -9.54 -3.35
C ASN A 216 -6.16 -10.67 -4.40
N ALA A 217 -7.06 -11.65 -4.31
CA ALA A 217 -7.14 -12.74 -5.27
C ALA A 217 -7.91 -12.29 -6.52
N PHE A 218 -7.16 -11.87 -7.55
CA PHE A 218 -7.59 -12.22 -8.90
C PHE A 218 -7.75 -13.73 -8.94
N VAL A 219 -8.89 -14.23 -9.44
CA VAL A 219 -9.02 -15.65 -9.78
C VAL A 219 -7.93 -15.94 -10.81
N GLU A 220 -6.98 -16.81 -10.47
CA GLU A 220 -5.95 -17.31 -11.40
C GLU A 220 -6.56 -18.03 -12.60
#